data_AF-A0A9C8WSC1-F1
#
_entry.id   AF-A0A9C8WSC1-F1
#
_cell.length_a   1.000
_cell.length_b   1.000
_cell.length_c   1.000
_cell.angle_alpha   90.00
_cell.angle_beta   90.00
_cell.angle_gamma   90.00
#
_symmetry.space_group_name_H-M   'P 1'
#
loop_
_entity.id
_entity.type
_entity.pdbx_description
1 polymer ?
#
loop_
_entity_poly.entity_id
_entity_poly.type
_entity_poly.pdbx_seq_one_letter_code
_entity_poly.pdbx_strand_id
1 'polypeptide(L)' 'KNAHLAGANLKGANLIRADLTGADLKGAVLTDALLEGVRGLKRP' A
#
# COMPACT_ATOMS: atom_id res chain seq x y z
N LYS A 1 -7.55 2.24 12.46
CA LYS A 1 -6.40 1.42 12.92
C LYS A 1 -5.31 1.62 11.88
N ASN A 2 -4.17 2.20 12.24
CA ASN A 2 -3.07 2.43 11.30
C ASN A 2 -2.33 1.11 11.09
N ALA A 3 -2.22 0.65 9.84
CA ALA A 3 -1.43 -0.54 9.52
C ALA A 3 0.06 -0.15 9.48
N HIS A 4 0.92 -0.89 10.19
CA HIS A 4 2.36 -0.72 10.10
C HIS A 4 2.88 -1.64 8.98
N LEU A 5 3.07 -1.07 7.79
CA LEU A 5 3.58 -1.75 6.59
C LEU A 5 4.97 -1.23 6.20
N ALA A 6 5.65 -0.54 7.11
CA ALA A 6 6.98 -0.01 6.86
C ALA A 6 7.95 -1.18 6.54
N GLY A 7 8.65 -1.08 5.42
CA GLY A 7 9.55 -2.12 4.90
C GLY A 7 8.86 -3.40 4.41
N ALA A 8 7.52 -3.46 4.37
CA ALA A 8 6.82 -4.66 3.92
C ALA A 8 7.09 -4.95 2.44
N ASN A 9 7.32 -6.22 2.12
CA ASN A 9 7.38 -6.66 0.73
C ASN A 9 5.96 -6.96 0.22
N LEU A 10 5.39 -6.01 -0.51
CA LEU A 10 4.07 -6.10 -1.15
C LEU A 10 4.20 -6.29 -2.67
N LYS A 11 5.34 -6.83 -3.13
CA LYS A 11 5.59 -7.07 -4.55
C LYS A 11 4.51 -7.99 -5.13
N GLY A 12 3.84 -7.55 -6.20
CA GLY A 12 2.78 -8.31 -6.85
C GLY A 12 1.50 -8.45 -6.02
N ALA A 13 1.37 -7.74 -4.88
CA ALA A 13 0.21 -7.86 -4.02
C ALA A 13 -1.04 -7.30 -4.72
N ASN A 14 -2.16 -8.00 -4.56
CA ASN A 14 -3.46 -7.49 -4.97
C ASN A 14 -4.01 -6.55 -3.88
N LEU A 15 -3.95 -5.24 -4.12
CA LEU A 15 -4.45 -4.19 -3.23
C LEU A 15 -5.64 -3.44 -3.87
N ILE A 16 -6.33 -4.07 -4.82
CA ILE A 16 -7.47 -3.49 -5.50
C ILE A 16 -8.53 -3.11 -4.47
N ARG A 17 -8.93 -1.83 -4.48
CA ARG A 17 -9.89 -1.23 -3.53
C ARG A 17 -9.50 -1.35 -2.05
N ALA A 18 -8.24 -1.66 -1.73
CA ALA A 18 -7.78 -1.67 -0.36
C ALA A 18 -7.80 -0.26 0.24
N ASP A 19 -8.15 -0.17 1.53
CA ASP A 19 -8.07 1.09 2.27
C ASP A 19 -6.77 1.12 3.08
N LEU A 20 -5.81 1.88 2.59
CA LEU A 20 -4.52 2.13 3.24
C LEU A 20 -4.48 3.50 3.91
N THR A 21 -5.64 4.09 4.21
CA THR A 21 -5.72 5.37 4.91
C THR A 21 -5.06 5.26 6.28
N GLY A 22 -3.99 6.05 6.48
CA GLY A 22 -3.22 6.06 7.72
C GLY A 22 -2.23 4.89 7.87
N ALA A 23 -2.04 4.06 6.83
CA ALA A 23 -0.98 3.05 6.85
C ALA A 23 0.40 3.71 6.73
N ASP A 24 1.35 3.24 7.54
CA ASP A 24 2.77 3.58 7.34
C ASP A 24 3.34 2.64 6.28
N LEU A 25 3.60 3.19 5.09
CA LEU A 25 4.18 2.50 3.94
C LEU A 25 5.66 2.87 3.72
N LYS A 26 6.34 3.48 4.70
CA LYS A 26 7.73 3.91 4.55
C LYS A 26 8.63 2.74 4.17
N GLY A 27 9.24 2.80 2.99
CA GLY A 27 10.12 1.75 2.47
C GLY A 27 9.40 0.45 2.07
N ALA A 28 8.07 0.44 1.99
CA ALA A 28 7.34 -0.71 1.46
C ALA A 28 7.65 -0.92 -0.03
N VAL A 29 7.80 -2.18 -0.44
CA VAL A 29 8.01 -2.54 -1.85
C VAL A 29 6.66 -2.78 -2.50
N LEU A 30 6.22 -1.85 -3.35
CA LEU A 30 4.94 -1.93 -4.08
C LEU A 30 5.12 -2.27 -5.57
N THR A 31 6.31 -2.73 -5.98
CA THR A 31 6.58 -3.14 -7.37
C THR A 31 5.57 -4.18 -7.83
N ASP A 32 5.00 -3.99 -9.03
CA ASP A 32 3.97 -4.85 -9.63
C ASP A 32 2.68 -5.02 -8.79
N ALA A 33 2.47 -4.23 -7.73
CA ALA A 33 1.24 -4.30 -6.95
C ALA A 33 0.04 -3.75 -7.72
N LEU A 34 -1.12 -4.40 -7.57
CA LEU A 34 -2.36 -3.96 -8.18
C LEU A 34 -3.00 -2.91 -7.27
N LEU A 35 -2.85 -1.63 -7.62
CA LEU A 35 -3.29 -0.47 -6.82
C LEU A 35 -4.60 0.17 -7.31
N GLU A 36 -5.35 -0.51 -8.17
CA GLU A 36 -6.57 0.06 -8.76
C GLU A 36 -7.60 0.38 -7.67
N GLY A 37 -8.02 1.64 -7.60
CA GLY A 37 -9.00 2.11 -6.62
C GLY A 37 -8.52 2.06 -5.16
N VAL A 38 -7.22 1.86 -4.90
CA VAL A 38 -6.67 1.91 -3.55
C VAL A 38 -6.89 3.31 -2.95
N ARG A 39 -7.27 3.36 -1.68
CA ARG A 39 -7.44 4.61 -0.92
C ARG A 39 -6.25 4.83 0.01
N GLY A 40 -5.91 6.08 0.29
CA GLY A 40 -4.84 6.42 1.25
C GLY A 40 -3.41 6.42 0.68
N LEU A 41 -3.16 5.81 -0.48
CA LEU A 41 -1.94 6.08 -1.26
C LEU A 41 -2.08 7.46 -1.89
N LYS A 42 -1.49 8.47 -1.25
CA LYS A 42 -1.24 9.74 -1.93
C LYS A 42 -0.27 9.44 -3.07
N ARG A 43 -0.71 9.70 -4.31
CA ARG A 43 0.20 9.74 -5.44
C ARG A 43 1.20 10.89 -5.17
N PRO A 44 2.50 10.70 -5.44
CA PRO A 44 3.45 11.81 -5.35
C PRO A 44 3.01 12.98 -6.21
#